data_AF-A0A0F9JMW2-F1
#
_entry.id   AF-A0A0F9JMW2-F1
#
_cell.length_a   1.000
_cell.length_b   1.000
_cell.length_c   1.000
_cell.angle_alpha   90.00
_cell.angle_beta   90.00
_cell.angle_gamma   90.00
#
_symmetry.space_group_name_H-M   'P 1'
#
loop_
_entity.id
_entity.type
_entity.pdbx_description
1 polymer ?
#
loop_
_entity_poly.entity_id
_entity_poly.type
_entity_poly.pdbx_seq_one_letter_code
_entity_poly.pdbx_strand_id
1 'polypeptide(L)'
;MGSLMDIVEWIHDEHDQNLVITSGFRRGDPGVHGQSPLRGIDLRSRIYSDPDRLCRLVSDHWEYDRIRPEKVCALLHGLGLNEHIHLQVHPNTKRR
;
A
#
# COMPACT_ATOMS: atom_id res chain seq x y z
N MET A 1 11.54 -11.48 -1.97
CA MET A 1 10.50 -10.77 -2.73
C MET A 1 9.35 -10.57 -1.79
N GLY A 2 9.00 -9.33 -1.47
CA GLY A 2 7.78 -9.01 -0.74
C GLY A 2 6.64 -8.88 -1.74
N SER A 3 5.60 -9.70 -1.59
CA SER A 3 4.36 -9.57 -2.37
C SER A 3 3.48 -8.45 -1.82
N LEU A 4 2.49 -8.02 -2.61
CA LEU A 4 1.46 -7.09 -2.10
C LEU A 4 0.71 -7.70 -0.90
N MET A 5 0.47 -9.01 -0.93
CA MET A 5 -0.23 -9.69 0.15
C MET A 5 0.62 -9.79 1.42
N ASP A 6 1.94 -9.87 1.31
CA ASP A 6 2.82 -9.87 2.48
C ASP A 6 2.66 -8.57 3.30
N ILE A 7 2.45 -7.44 2.62
CA ILE A 7 2.17 -6.15 3.26
C ILE A 7 0.79 -6.17 3.91
N VAL A 8 -0.22 -6.67 3.19
CA VAL A 8 -1.61 -6.73 3.69
C VAL A 8 -1.73 -7.61 4.93
N GLU A 9 -1.12 -8.79 4.91
CA GLU A 9 -1.09 -9.75 6.03
C GLU A 9 -0.41 -9.14 7.26
N TRP A 10 0.74 -8.50 7.08
CA TRP A 10 1.43 -7.84 8.20
C TRP A 10 0.64 -6.65 8.77
N ILE A 11 -0.03 -5.85 7.94
CA ILE A 11 -0.92 -4.80 8.47
C ILE A 11 -2.04 -5.45 9.30
N HIS A 12 -2.67 -6.49 8.76
CA HIS A 12 -3.75 -7.20 9.43
C HIS A 12 -3.31 -7.77 10.80
N ASP A 13 -2.13 -8.40 10.83
CA ASP A 13 -1.66 -9.16 11.99
C ASP A 13 -1.02 -8.28 13.05
N GLU A 14 -0.26 -7.23 12.67
CA GLU A 14 0.56 -6.45 13.60
C GLU A 14 -0.01 -5.06 13.93
N HIS A 15 -0.96 -4.54 13.12
CA HIS A 15 -1.38 -3.14 13.25
C HIS A 15 -2.89 -2.93 13.29
N ASP A 16 -3.67 -3.59 12.43
CA ASP A 16 -5.12 -3.41 12.40
C ASP A 16 -5.85 -4.56 11.70
N GLN A 17 -6.72 -5.25 12.44
CA GLN A 17 -7.56 -6.33 11.92
C GLN A 17 -8.74 -5.84 11.06
N ASN A 18 -9.07 -4.54 11.09
CA ASN A 18 -10.21 -3.96 10.40
C ASN A 18 -9.86 -3.36 9.03
N LEU A 19 -9.13 -4.10 8.20
CA LEU A 19 -8.79 -3.67 6.84
C LEU A 19 -10.04 -3.49 5.96
N VAL A 20 -10.27 -2.26 5.49
CA VAL A 20 -11.32 -1.96 4.50
C VAL A 20 -10.67 -1.59 3.16
N ILE A 21 -10.63 -2.55 2.23
CA ILE A 21 -10.16 -2.33 0.86
C ILE A 21 -11.21 -1.54 0.07
N THR A 22 -10.82 -0.41 -0.50
CA THR A 22 -11.69 0.46 -1.32
C THR A 22 -11.44 0.34 -2.81
N SER A 23 -10.29 -0.20 -3.21
CA SER A 23 -9.91 -0.35 -4.63
C SER A 23 -8.85 -1.44 -4.77
N GLY A 24 -8.89 -2.15 -5.90
CA GLY A 24 -7.94 -3.21 -6.25
C GLY A 24 -7.58 -3.15 -7.73
N PHE A 25 -7.78 -4.25 -8.46
CA PHE A 25 -7.46 -4.28 -9.90
C PHE A 25 -8.36 -3.36 -10.73
N ARG A 26 -7.74 -2.54 -11.59
CA ARG A 26 -8.42 -1.63 -12.53
C ARG A 26 -7.95 -1.94 -13.96
N ARG A 27 -8.83 -2.54 -14.77
CA ARG A 27 -8.51 -2.91 -16.16
C ARG A 27 -8.15 -1.66 -16.98
N GLY A 28 -7.00 -1.69 -17.65
CA GLY A 28 -6.53 -0.60 -18.51
C GLY A 28 -5.87 0.56 -17.75
N ASP A 29 -5.71 0.45 -16.43
CA ASP A 29 -4.97 1.44 -15.65
C ASP A 29 -3.46 1.34 -15.97
N PRO A 30 -2.78 2.45 -16.29
CA PRO A 30 -1.36 2.41 -16.64
C PRO A 30 -0.42 2.22 -15.44
N GLY A 31 -0.94 2.38 -14.22
CA GLY A 31 -0.23 2.25 -12.95
C GLY A 31 -0.30 0.86 -12.34
N VAL A 32 -0.03 0.80 -11.03
CA VAL A 32 0.08 -0.46 -10.26
C VAL A 32 -1.23 -1.24 -10.14
N HIS A 33 -2.37 -0.54 -10.25
CA HIS A 33 -3.71 -1.16 -10.22
C HIS A 33 -4.05 -1.94 -11.49
N GLY A 34 -3.39 -1.66 -12.63
CA GLY A 34 -3.64 -2.36 -13.89
C GLY A 34 -2.66 -3.50 -14.19
N GLN A 35 -1.73 -3.78 -13.28
CA GLN A 35 -0.72 -4.82 -13.44
C GLN A 35 -1.28 -6.22 -13.12
N SER A 36 -0.74 -7.24 -13.80
CA SER A 36 -0.93 -8.66 -13.46
C SER A 36 0.45 -9.31 -13.21
N PRO A 37 0.75 -9.82 -12.00
CA PRO A 37 -0.11 -9.79 -10.81
C PRO A 37 -0.41 -8.37 -10.31
N LEU A 38 -1.48 -8.22 -9.52
CA LEU A 38 -1.88 -6.93 -8.93
C LEU A 38 -0.75 -6.38 -8.06
N ARG A 39 -0.44 -5.08 -8.22
CA ARG A 39 0.66 -4.42 -7.51
C ARG A 39 0.24 -3.22 -6.67
N GLY A 40 -1.05 -2.91 -6.59
CA GLY A 40 -1.54 -1.90 -5.67
C GLY A 40 -2.98 -2.11 -5.26
N ILE A 41 -3.30 -1.67 -4.04
CA ILE A 41 -4.64 -1.62 -3.47
C ILE A 41 -4.80 -0.32 -2.69
N ASP A 42 -6.04 0.13 -2.55
CA ASP A 42 -6.35 1.28 -1.70
C ASP A 42 -7.10 0.82 -0.46
N LEU A 43 -6.70 1.32 0.70
CA LEU A 43 -7.36 1.11 1.98
C LEU A 43 -8.06 2.39 2.43
N ARG A 44 -9.20 2.25 3.08
CA ARG A 44 -9.93 3.37 3.67
C ARG A 44 -9.09 4.05 4.77
N SER A 45 -8.79 5.34 4.65
CA SER A 45 -7.97 6.06 5.67
C SER A 45 -8.77 6.35 6.95
N ARG A 46 -10.03 6.76 6.83
CA ARG A 46 -10.86 7.27 7.94
C ARG A 46 -11.19 6.29 9.08
N ILE A 47 -10.83 5.01 8.94
CA ILE A 47 -10.97 4.04 10.03
C ILE A 47 -9.77 4.07 10.99
N TYR A 48 -8.66 4.68 10.56
CA TYR A 48 -7.45 4.88 11.35
C TYR A 48 -7.47 6.25 12.00
N SER A 49 -7.06 6.34 13.26
CA SER A 49 -6.87 7.63 13.95
C SER A 49 -5.68 8.42 13.41
N ASP A 50 -4.68 7.73 12.86
CA ASP A 50 -3.47 8.32 12.25
C ASP A 50 -3.07 7.47 11.03
N PRO A 51 -3.71 7.69 9.85
CA PRO A 51 -3.43 6.91 8.65
C PRO A 51 -2.00 7.15 8.12
N ASP A 52 -1.44 8.34 8.31
CA ASP A 52 -0.05 8.65 7.95
C ASP A 52 0.96 7.80 8.73
N ARG A 53 0.70 7.51 10.01
CA ARG A 53 1.53 6.59 10.79
C ARG A 53 1.55 5.19 10.19
N LEU A 54 0.40 4.67 9.73
CA LEU A 54 0.38 3.37 9.06
C LEU A 54 1.21 3.39 7.77
N CYS A 55 1.11 4.45 6.97
CA CYS A 55 1.93 4.62 5.76
C CYS A 55 3.44 4.61 6.06
N ARG A 56 3.86 5.30 7.13
CA ARG A 56 5.25 5.32 7.59
C ARG A 56 5.70 3.94 8.06
N LEU A 57 4.92 3.29 8.93
CA LEU A 57 5.22 1.94 9.44
C LEU A 57 5.44 0.94 8.31
N VAL A 58 4.57 0.94 7.30
CA VAL A 58 4.74 0.10 6.12
C VAL A 58 6.03 0.47 5.37
N SER A 59 6.25 1.75 5.07
CA SER A 59 7.42 2.16 4.27
C SER A 59 8.76 2.04 5.02
N ASP A 60 8.73 1.96 6.34
CA ASP A 60 9.85 1.66 7.22
C ASP A 60 10.12 0.15 7.31
N HIS A 61 9.11 -0.69 7.09
CA HIS A 61 9.25 -2.14 7.12
C HIS A 61 9.58 -2.75 5.74
N TRP A 62 9.10 -2.14 4.65
CA TRP A 62 9.42 -2.56 3.27
C TRP A 62 10.06 -1.47 2.43
N GLU A 63 11.06 -1.86 1.67
CA GLU A 63 11.69 -1.04 0.64
C GLU A 63 11.01 -1.30 -0.71
N TYR A 64 10.46 -0.25 -1.34
CA TYR A 64 9.77 -0.36 -2.62
C TYR A 64 10.71 -0.83 -3.74
N ASP A 65 11.75 -0.06 -4.05
CA ASP A 65 12.80 -0.42 -5.01
C ASP A 65 14.06 0.42 -4.72
N ARG A 66 15.21 -0.22 -4.47
CA ARG A 66 16.45 0.46 -4.07
C ARG A 66 16.93 1.49 -5.09
N ILE A 67 16.61 1.30 -6.37
CA ILE A 67 16.98 2.24 -7.45
C ILE A 67 15.97 3.39 -7.64
N ARG A 68 14.84 3.36 -6.91
CA ARG A 68 13.80 4.40 -6.90
C ARG A 68 13.53 4.86 -5.46
N PRO A 69 14.52 5.48 -4.79
CA PRO A 69 14.42 5.84 -3.37
C PRO A 69 13.29 6.83 -3.05
N GLU A 70 12.77 7.55 -4.05
CA GLU A 70 11.62 8.44 -3.95
C GLU A 70 10.28 7.71 -3.90
N LYS A 71 10.25 6.40 -4.18
CA LYS A 71 9.04 5.58 -4.15
C LYS A 71 8.95 4.82 -2.84
N VAL A 72 7.73 4.72 -2.31
CA VAL A 72 7.41 4.09 -1.03
C VAL A 72 6.32 3.05 -1.19
N CYS A 73 6.26 2.08 -0.26
CA CYS A 73 5.27 1.01 -0.31
C CYS A 73 3.87 1.45 0.15
N ALA A 74 3.78 2.51 0.95
CA ALA A 74 2.50 3.09 1.35
C ALA A 74 2.56 4.62 1.38
N LEU A 75 1.50 5.26 0.90
CA LEU A 75 1.32 6.70 1.03
C LEU A 75 -0.16 7.05 1.21
N LEU A 76 -0.43 8.16 1.90
CA LEU A 76 -1.75 8.75 1.94
C LEU A 76 -1.97 9.55 0.65
N HIS A 77 -3.08 9.31 -0.03
CA HIS A 77 -3.45 10.00 -1.28
C HIS A 77 -4.92 10.39 -1.24
N GLY A 78 -5.26 11.48 -1.93
CA GLY A 78 -6.63 11.93 -2.15
C GLY A 78 -6.96 13.13 -1.27
N LEU A 79 -8.21 13.59 -1.35
CA LEU A 79 -8.69 14.74 -0.58
C LEU A 79 -10.13 14.47 -0.12
N GLY A 80 -10.45 14.90 1.11
CA GLY A 80 -11.78 14.77 1.69
C GLY A 80 -12.26 13.32 1.71
N LEU A 81 -13.44 13.06 1.12
CA LEU A 81 -14.03 11.72 1.09
C LEU A 81 -13.23 10.70 0.25
N ASN A 82 -12.32 11.17 -0.60
CA ASN A 82 -11.48 10.33 -1.45
C ASN A 82 -10.09 10.09 -0.85
N GLU A 83 -9.82 10.55 0.36
CA GLU A 83 -8.56 10.24 1.04
C GLU A 83 -8.49 8.73 1.38
N HIS A 84 -7.37 8.10 1.03
CA HIS A 84 -7.13 6.68 1.21
C HIS A 84 -5.63 6.38 1.34
N ILE A 85 -5.30 5.27 1.97
CA ILE A 85 -3.94 4.74 2.02
C ILE A 85 -3.73 3.91 0.76
N HIS A 86 -2.81 4.34 -0.09
CA HIS A 86 -2.43 3.61 -1.29
C HIS A 86 -1.25 2.69 -0.97
N LEU A 87 -1.45 1.38 -1.06
CA LEU A 87 -0.39 0.39 -0.98
C LEU A 87 0.09 0.03 -2.38
N GLN A 88 1.41 -0.08 -2.54
CA GLN A 88 2.02 -0.46 -3.81
C GLN A 88 3.30 -1.26 -3.65
N VAL A 89 3.55 -2.13 -4.62
CA VAL A 89 4.77 -2.95 -4.68
C VAL A 89 5.40 -2.93 -6.08
N HIS A 90 6.68 -3.23 -6.11
CA HIS A 90 7.51 -3.43 -7.29
C HIS A 90 8.08 -4.86 -7.30
N PRO A 91 8.50 -5.43 -8.45
CA PRO A 91 9.22 -6.71 -8.47
C PRO A 91 10.46 -6.76 -7.57
N ASN A 92 11.06 -5.60 -7.28
CA ASN A 92 12.22 -5.49 -6.38
C ASN A 92 11.84 -5.20 -4.92
N THR A 93 10.55 -5.13 -4.59
CA THR A 93 10.12 -4.89 -3.21
C THR A 93 10.61 -6.00 -2.30
N LYS A 94 11.14 -5.61 -1.15
CA LYS A 94 11.65 -6.52 -0.13
C LYS A 94 11.43 -5.92 1.25
N ARG A 95 11.34 -6.82 2.23
CA ARG A 95 11.44 -6.42 3.64
C ARG A 95 12.83 -5.81 3.88
N ARG A 96 12.86 -4.75 4.69
CA ARG A 96 14.11 -4.18 5.17
C ARG A 96 14.83 -5.10 6.15
#